data_AF-H6U5B3-F1
#
_entry.id   AF-H6U5B3-F1
#
_cell.length_a   1.000
_cell.length_b   1.000
_cell.length_c   1.000
_cell.angle_alpha   90.00
_cell.angle_beta   90.00
_cell.angle_gamma   90.00
#
_symmetry.space_group_name_H-M   'P 1'
#
loop_
_entity.id
_entity.type
_entity.pdbx_description
1 polymer ?
#
loop_
_entity_poly.entity_id
_entity_poly.type
_entity_poly.pdbx_seq_one_letter_code
_entity_poly.pdbx_strand_id
1 'polypeptide(L)' 'TVVEPYNATLSVHQLVENADECMVLDNEALYDICFRTLKLTTPSFGDLNHLISA' A
#
# COMPACT_ATOMS: atom_id res chain seq x y z
N THR A 1 2.64 -12.67 1.90
CA THR A 1 1.81 -13.90 1.99
C THR A 1 1.93 -14.69 0.68
N VAL A 2 1.73 -16.02 0.65
CA VAL A 2 1.97 -16.80 -0.60
C VAL A 2 0.92 -16.60 -1.69
N VAL A 3 -0.26 -16.08 -1.36
CA VAL A 3 -1.38 -15.84 -2.30
C VAL A 3 -1.47 -14.40 -2.80
N GLU A 4 -0.72 -13.48 -2.20
CA GLU A 4 -0.65 -12.08 -2.57
C GLU A 4 -0.47 -11.82 -4.08
N PRO A 5 0.47 -12.49 -4.78
CA PRO A 5 0.67 -12.24 -6.21
C PRO A 5 -0.54 -12.66 -7.05
N TYR A 6 -1.25 -13.72 -6.64
CA TYR A 6 -2.47 -14.16 -7.33
C TYR A 6 -3.61 -13.17 -7.15
N ASN A 7 -3.81 -12.70 -5.92
CA ASN A 7 -4.85 -11.71 -5.61
C ASN A 7 -4.58 -10.37 -6.30
N ALA A 8 -3.32 -9.92 -6.34
CA ALA A 8 -2.92 -8.70 -7.03
C ALA A 8 -3.20 -8.81 -8.54
N THR A 9 -2.77 -9.90 -9.17
CA THR A 9 -2.98 -10.10 -10.62
C THR A 9 -4.47 -10.14 -10.98
N LEU A 10 -5.27 -10.88 -10.20
CA LEU A 10 -6.72 -10.97 -10.41
C LEU A 10 -7.40 -9.60 -10.24
N SER A 11 -7.03 -8.84 -9.22
CA SER A 11 -7.62 -7.52 -8.94
C SER A 11 -7.23 -6.49 -10.00
N VAL A 12 -5.96 -6.49 -10.43
CA VAL A 12 -5.48 -5.59 -11.49
C VAL A 12 -6.24 -5.80 -12.80
N HIS A 13 -6.53 -7.04 -13.17
CA HIS A 13 -7.33 -7.32 -14.37
C HIS A 13 -8.70 -6.62 -14.32
N GLN A 14 -9.39 -6.67 -13.19
CA GLN A 14 -10.67 -5.99 -13.02
C GLN A 14 -10.52 -4.46 -13.00
N LEU A 15 -9.48 -3.93 -12.38
CA LEU A 15 -9.22 -2.49 -12.30
C LEU A 15 -8.95 -1.88 -13.68
N VAL A 16 -8.19 -2.58 -14.53
CA VAL A 16 -7.87 -2.12 -15.90
C VAL A 16 -9.13 -1.95 -16.75
N GLU A 17 -10.15 -2.78 -16.55
CA GLU A 17 -11.37 -2.74 -17.35
C GLU A 17 -12.42 -1.76 -16.81
N ASN A 18 -12.44 -1.52 -15.49
CA ASN A 18 -13.60 -0.89 -14.83
C ASN A 18 -13.28 0.40 -14.07
N ALA A 19 -12.01 0.70 -13.80
CA ALA A 19 -11.63 1.91 -13.09
C ALA A 19 -11.08 2.96 -14.07
N ASP A 20 -11.63 4.18 -14.00
CA ASP A 20 -11.10 5.32 -14.76
C ASP A 20 -9.72 5.73 -14.24
N GLU A 21 -9.47 5.56 -12.94
CA GLU A 21 -8.20 5.84 -12.27
C GLU A 21 -8.00 4.88 -11.10
N CYS A 22 -6.75 4.44 -10.91
CA CYS A 22 -6.36 3.59 -9.79
C CYS A 22 -5.09 4.14 -9.14
N MET A 23 -5.16 4.47 -7.85
CA MET A 23 -4.00 4.86 -7.06
C MET A 23 -3.47 3.66 -6.29
N VAL A 24 -2.20 3.33 -6.52
CA VAL A 24 -1.52 2.20 -5.86
C VAL A 24 -0.86 2.70 -4.59
N LEU A 25 -1.24 2.11 -3.46
CA LEU A 25 -0.62 2.35 -2.16
C LEU A 25 0.29 1.18 -1.82
N ASP A 26 1.59 1.40 -1.89
CA ASP A 26 2.61 0.40 -1.59
C ASP A 26 2.94 0.41 -0.09
N ASN A 27 2.54 -0.64 0.62
CA ASN A 27 2.81 -0.78 2.05
C ASN A 27 4.31 -0.75 2.35
N GLU A 28 5.17 -1.35 1.53
CA GLU A 28 6.61 -1.39 1.75
C GLU A 28 7.22 0.02 1.64
N ALA A 29 6.81 0.78 0.62
CA ALA A 29 7.21 2.17 0.46
C ALA A 29 6.71 3.05 1.63
N LEU A 30 5.46 2.86 2.07
CA LEU A 30 4.90 3.57 3.22
C LEU A 30 5.65 3.23 4.52
N TYR A 31 5.98 1.95 4.74
CA TYR A 31 6.84 1.51 5.85
C TYR A 31 8.20 2.20 5.81
N ASP A 32 8.84 2.28 4.64
CA ASP A 32 10.12 2.94 4.45
C ASP A 32 10.04 4.44 4.75
N ILE A 33 8.95 5.12 4.38
CA ILE A 33 8.74 6.54 4.72
C ILE A 33 8.58 6.71 6.25
N CYS A 34 7.74 5.91 6.89
CA CYS A 34 7.53 5.96 8.34
C CYS A 34 8.83 5.71 9.12
N PHE A 35 9.63 4.75 8.66
CA PHE A 35 10.90 4.40 9.31
C PHE A 35 12.01 5.41 9.02
N ARG A 36 12.26 5.73 7.75
CA ARG A 36 13.42 6.55 7.32
C ARG A 36 13.18 8.04 7.48
N THR A 37 11.99 8.51 7.15
CA THR A 37 11.66 9.96 7.15
C THR A 37 11.07 10.39 8.48
N LEU A 38 10.06 9.66 8.97
CA LEU A 38 9.37 10.00 10.23
C LEU A 38 10.08 9.46 11.48
N LYS A 39 11.14 8.68 11.32
CA LYS A 39 12.00 8.14 12.40
C LYS A 39 11.25 7.27 13.42
N LEU A 40 10.15 6.64 12.99
CA LEU A 40 9.42 5.69 13.82
C LEU A 40 10.19 4.36 13.87
N THR A 41 10.55 3.89 15.06
CA THR A 41 11.35 2.67 15.25
C THR A 41 10.62 1.39 14.88
N THR A 42 9.30 1.38 15.04
CA THR A 42 8.43 0.24 14.73
C THR A 42 7.12 0.77 14.15
N PRO A 43 7.07 1.11 12.85
CA PRO A 43 5.85 1.61 12.23
C PRO A 43 4.72 0.59 12.37
N SER A 44 3.53 1.07 12.74
CA SER A 44 2.31 0.26 12.82
C SER A 44 1.39 0.57 11.65
N PHE A 45 0.41 -0.31 11.40
CA PHE A 45 -0.64 0.00 10.41
C PHE A 45 -1.40 1.29 10.72
N GLY A 46 -1.48 1.70 11.99
CA GLY A 46 -2.04 2.99 12.37
C GLY A 46 -1.24 4.16 11.77
N ASP A 47 0.10 4.09 11.83
CA ASP A 47 0.98 5.13 11.30
C ASP A 47 0.91 5.21 9.77
N LEU A 48 0.86 4.06 9.09
CA LEU A 48 0.68 4.00 7.64
C LEU A 48 -0.66 4.59 7.22
N ASN A 49 -1.74 4.22 7.91
CA ASN A 49 -3.08 4.74 7.63
C ASN A 49 -3.17 6.24 7.88
N HIS A 50 -2.48 6.75 8.91
CA HIS A 50 -2.39 8.19 9.14
C HIS A 50 -1.71 8.92 7.97
N LEU A 51 -0.64 8.35 7.42
CA LEU A 51 0.05 8.91 6.24
C LEU A 51 -0.84 8.92 4.99
N ILE A 52 -1.70 7.91 4.81
CA ILE A 52 -2.63 7.81 3.69
C ILE A 52 -3.83 8.78 3.85
N SER A 53 -4.30 8.98 5.08
CA SER A 53 -5.48 9.82 5.37
C SER A 53 -5.19 11.31 5.46
N ALA A 54 -3.90 11.69 5.49
CA ALA A 54 -3.45 13.07 5.58
C ALA A 54 -3.63 13.81 4.25
#